data_AF-A0A0U3CUY4-F1
#
_entry.id   AF-A0A0U3CUY4-F1
#
_cell.length_a   1.000
_cell.length_b   1.000
_cell.length_c   1.000
_cell.angle_alpha   90.00
_cell.angle_beta   90.00
_cell.angle_gamma   90.00
#
_symmetry.space_group_name_H-M   'P 1'
#
loop_
_entity.id
_entity.type
_entity.pdbx_description
1 polymer ?
#
loop_
_entity_poly.entity_id
_entity_poly.type
_entity_poly.pdbx_seq_one_letter_code
_entity_poly.pdbx_strand_id
1 'polypeptide(L)'
;MENEEFRTVRVYTKKYTSKDKDGNSVEKESKQKQVSLKKEDPFEDNDLVKVIPKDEYEQLIKNNSKVDEELLAQKDAEILELQEQLDALKGSFFDDVGSLKDQLSDKEELIKAKDEIYELNKKLVSVDEERVAIFKELDYKNKMILAYNVELNKSILNAINVVIDEARDNINRRNAELVDSLEKSISKAKHDVNEKNKAIAYDINSTIDDMNEQIRNTSTIKMILNKHKINLRVPTDDLLKPFDFDFDVDQLLSGQALELDAAEILKEVMPKLPEPFSKYIDTLEESPETIEIKSTKEDEKDGE
;
A
#
# COMPACT_ATOMS: atom_id res chain seq x y z
N MET A 1 28.95 36.18 -95.64
CA MET A 1 29.62 37.16 -94.78
C MET A 1 29.21 38.51 -95.33
N GLU A 2 28.18 39.09 -94.73
CA GLU A 2 27.73 40.44 -95.06
C GLU A 2 28.83 41.40 -94.60
N ASN A 3 29.36 42.20 -95.53
CA ASN A 3 30.37 43.19 -95.24
C ASN A 3 29.71 44.27 -94.38
N GLU A 4 29.81 44.15 -93.05
CA GLU A 4 29.36 45.19 -92.13
C GLU A 4 30.23 46.44 -92.34
N GLU A 5 29.67 47.42 -93.05
CA GLU A 5 30.38 48.67 -93.35
C GLU A 5 30.23 49.63 -92.18
N PHE A 6 31.22 49.60 -91.29
CA PHE A 6 31.35 50.61 -90.24
C PHE A 6 32.04 51.86 -90.80
N ARG A 7 31.44 53.03 -90.57
CA ARG A 7 32.04 54.32 -90.93
C ARG A 7 32.22 55.19 -89.70
N THR A 8 33.37 55.85 -89.62
CA THR A 8 33.66 56.83 -88.57
C THR A 8 33.13 58.19 -89.00
N VAL A 9 32.31 58.81 -88.16
CA VAL A 9 31.80 60.16 -88.39
C VAL A 9 32.94 61.17 -88.21
N ARG A 10 33.13 62.04 -89.21
CA ARG A 10 34.07 63.17 -89.12
C ARG A 10 33.33 64.49 -89.16
N VAL A 11 33.51 65.32 -88.14
CA VAL A 11 32.92 66.65 -88.01
C VAL A 11 34.03 67.69 -88.09
N TYR A 12 33.98 68.57 -89.08
CA TYR A 12 34.96 69.64 -89.25
C TYR A 12 34.30 71.02 -89.30
N THR A 13 35.03 72.02 -88.82
CA THR A 13 34.57 73.41 -88.83
C THR A 13 35.18 74.13 -90.03
N LYS A 14 34.33 74.60 -90.95
CA LYS A 14 34.76 75.41 -92.09
C LYS A 14 34.54 76.89 -91.76
N LYS A 15 35.63 77.66 -91.73
CA LYS A 15 35.59 79.12 -91.63
C LYS A 15 35.44 79.73 -93.03
N TYR A 16 34.59 80.72 -93.17
CA TYR A 16 34.45 81.50 -94.40
C TYR A 16 34.25 82.97 -94.06
N THR A 17 34.90 83.84 -94.83
CA THR A 17 34.74 85.29 -94.71
C THR A 17 33.52 85.72 -95.53
N SER A 18 32.54 86.30 -94.86
CA SER A 18 31.43 87.01 -95.52
C SER A 18 31.55 88.48 -95.23
N LYS A 19 31.36 89.35 -96.24
CA LYS A 19 31.26 90.78 -95.99
C LYS A 19 29.93 91.08 -95.30
N ASP A 20 29.95 91.91 -94.27
CA ASP A 20 28.72 92.46 -93.72
C ASP A 20 28.15 93.57 -94.63
N LYS A 21 27.01 94.13 -94.24
CA LYS A 21 26.30 95.14 -95.03
C LYS A 21 27.06 96.47 -95.17
N ASP A 22 28.13 96.67 -94.39
CA ASP A 22 28.97 97.88 -94.37
C ASP A 22 30.36 97.65 -94.98
N GLY A 23 30.58 96.49 -95.61
CA GLY A 23 31.75 96.22 -96.45
C GLY A 23 32.98 95.68 -95.72
N ASN A 24 32.89 95.44 -94.41
CA ASN A 24 33.96 94.81 -93.62
C ASN A 24 33.90 93.28 -93.71
N SER A 25 35.08 92.63 -93.75
CA SER A 25 35.19 91.18 -93.78
C SER A 25 34.90 90.59 -92.38
N VAL A 26 33.85 89.78 -92.25
CA VAL A 26 33.50 89.06 -91.02
C VAL A 26 33.71 87.56 -91.23
N GLU A 27 34.51 86.93 -90.37
CA GLU A 27 34.67 85.47 -90.35
C GLU A 27 33.45 84.80 -89.71
N LYS A 28 32.85 83.82 -90.41
CA LYS A 28 31.80 82.94 -89.89
C LYS A 28 32.28 81.50 -89.91
N GLU A 29 31.91 80.74 -88.89
CA GLU A 29 32.24 79.32 -88.78
C GLU A 29 30.98 78.46 -88.95
N SER A 30 31.06 77.39 -89.74
CA SER A 30 30.01 76.37 -89.84
C SER A 30 30.59 74.97 -89.61
N LYS A 31 29.97 74.21 -88.71
CA LYS A 31 30.28 72.78 -88.54
C LYS A 31 29.63 71.97 -89.67
N GLN A 32 30.42 71.17 -90.39
CA GLN A 32 29.97 70.24 -91.42
C GLN A 32 30.41 68.82 -91.04
N LYS A 33 29.59 67.82 -91.40
CA LYS A 33 29.90 66.40 -91.21
C LYS A 33 30.23 65.78 -92.57
N GLN A 34 31.26 64.93 -92.63
CA GLN A 34 31.86 64.42 -93.88
C GLN A 34 31.08 63.24 -94.50
N VAL A 35 30.13 62.65 -93.76
CA VAL A 35 29.24 61.57 -94.21
C VAL A 35 27.86 62.18 -94.51
N SER A 36 27.02 61.52 -95.32
CA SER A 36 25.65 61.93 -95.73
C SER A 36 24.63 62.04 -94.57
N LEU A 37 25.07 62.57 -93.43
CA LEU A 37 24.31 62.89 -92.24
C LEU A 37 23.80 64.32 -92.36
N LYS A 38 22.56 64.53 -91.93
CA LYS A 38 22.00 65.87 -91.79
C LYS A 38 22.66 66.56 -90.60
N LYS A 39 22.60 67.90 -90.60
CA LYS A 39 23.16 68.70 -89.51
C LYS A 39 22.50 68.39 -88.15
N GLU A 40 21.24 67.94 -88.17
CA GLU A 40 20.48 67.59 -86.96
C GLU A 40 20.76 66.18 -86.41
N ASP A 41 21.49 65.32 -87.14
CA ASP A 41 21.71 63.95 -86.67
C ASP A 41 22.60 63.92 -85.42
N PRO A 42 22.27 63.10 -84.39
CA PRO A 42 22.84 63.21 -83.04
C PRO A 42 24.29 62.72 -82.89
N PHE A 43 24.94 62.28 -83.97
CA PHE A 43 26.29 61.69 -83.94
C PHE A 43 27.41 62.72 -83.75
N GLU A 44 28.37 62.42 -82.89
CA GLU A 44 29.54 63.25 -82.59
C GLU A 44 30.77 62.89 -83.45
N ASP A 45 31.85 63.65 -83.30
CA ASP A 45 33.11 63.38 -84.02
C ASP A 45 33.76 62.10 -83.49
N ASN A 46 34.17 61.22 -84.40
CA ASN A 46 34.71 59.87 -84.16
C ASN A 46 33.70 58.80 -83.71
N ASP A 47 32.40 59.06 -83.77
CA ASP A 47 31.40 58.01 -83.55
C ASP A 47 31.48 56.93 -84.63
N LEU A 48 31.44 55.67 -84.21
CA LEU A 48 31.44 54.50 -85.09
C LEU A 48 29.99 54.10 -85.38
N VAL A 49 29.54 54.27 -86.61
CA VAL A 49 28.18 53.93 -87.01
C VAL A 49 28.17 52.75 -87.98
N LYS A 50 27.28 51.80 -87.75
CA LYS A 50 27.00 50.71 -88.71
C LYS A 50 26.08 51.26 -89.80
N VAL A 51 26.53 51.24 -91.04
CA VAL A 51 25.70 51.62 -92.18
C VAL A 51 24.92 50.39 -92.62
N ILE A 52 23.61 50.44 -92.45
CA ILE A 52 22.71 49.34 -92.84
C ILE A 52 22.08 49.70 -94.20
N PRO A 53 22.06 48.79 -95.17
CA PRO A 53 21.30 48.93 -96.41
C PRO A 53 19.83 49.24 -96.12
N LYS A 54 19.21 50.11 -96.93
CA LYS A 54 17.83 50.55 -96.73
C LYS A 54 16.84 49.37 -96.62
N ASP A 55 17.05 48.33 -97.43
CA ASP A 55 16.18 47.17 -97.47
C ASP A 55 16.21 46.36 -96.16
N GLU A 56 17.38 46.28 -95.52
CA GLU A 56 17.58 45.57 -94.26
C GLU A 56 16.98 46.36 -93.07
N TYR A 57 17.08 47.71 -93.10
CA TYR A 57 16.39 48.57 -92.14
C TYR A 57 14.85 48.41 -92.21
N GLU A 58 14.29 48.35 -93.42
CA GLU A 58 12.85 48.14 -93.61
C GLU A 58 12.39 46.74 -93.15
N GLN A 59 13.25 45.72 -93.28
CA GLN A 59 12.97 44.37 -92.76
C GLN A 59 12.98 44.32 -91.23
N LEU A 60 13.91 45.01 -90.57
CA LEU A 60 13.97 45.08 -89.11
C LEU A 60 12.71 45.74 -88.53
N ILE A 61 12.22 46.81 -89.16
CA ILE A 61 10.96 47.46 -88.75
C ILE A 61 9.76 46.53 -88.95
N LYS A 62 9.71 45.78 -90.07
CA LYS A 62 8.61 44.83 -90.32
C LYS A 62 8.60 43.67 -89.32
N ASN A 63 9.75 43.13 -88.94
CA ASN A 63 9.83 42.02 -87.99
C ASN A 63 9.47 42.45 -86.56
N ASN A 64 9.77 43.69 -86.17
CA ASN A 64 9.42 44.21 -84.85
C ASN A 64 7.90 44.44 -84.66
N SER A 65 7.12 44.42 -85.74
CA SER A 65 5.65 44.55 -85.70
C SER A 65 4.90 43.23 -85.48
N LYS A 66 5.62 42.10 -85.39
CA LYS A 66 5.05 40.76 -85.11
C LYS A 66 5.51 40.23 -83.76
N VAL A 67 5.35 41.02 -82.72
CA VAL A 67 5.31 40.45 -81.36
C VAL A 67 4.00 39.67 -81.27
N ASP A 68 4.09 38.34 -81.18
CA ASP A 68 2.93 37.45 -81.12
C ASP A 68 2.31 37.55 -79.72
N GLU A 69 1.51 38.59 -79.48
CA GLU A 69 0.88 38.89 -78.19
C GLU A 69 0.08 37.71 -77.62
N GLU A 70 -0.45 36.86 -78.50
CA GLU A 70 -1.22 35.66 -78.14
C GLU A 70 -0.32 34.57 -77.54
N LEU A 71 0.91 34.41 -78.05
CA LEU A 71 1.91 33.50 -77.49
C LEU A 71 2.40 33.99 -76.11
N LEU A 72 2.57 35.31 -75.95
CA LEU A 72 2.93 35.92 -74.66
C LEU A 72 1.82 35.69 -73.63
N ALA A 73 0.56 35.93 -73.99
CA ALA A 73 -0.57 35.70 -73.11
C ALA A 73 -0.72 34.22 -72.68
N GLN A 74 -0.45 33.27 -73.59
CA GLN A 74 -0.43 31.84 -73.25
C GLN A 74 0.71 31.50 -72.28
N LYS A 75 1.90 32.06 -72.47
CA LYS A 75 3.04 31.85 -71.57
C LYS A 75 2.82 32.48 -70.20
N ASP A 76 2.20 33.66 -70.14
CA ASP A 76 1.82 34.28 -68.87
C ASP A 76 0.77 33.46 -68.12
N ALA A 77 -0.21 32.88 -68.82
CA ALA A 77 -1.19 31.98 -68.22
C ALA A 77 -0.55 30.68 -67.68
N GLU A 78 0.38 30.09 -68.42
CA GLU A 78 1.14 28.90 -68.00
C GLU A 78 2.01 29.19 -66.77
N ILE A 79 2.64 30.38 -66.71
CA ILE A 79 3.40 30.84 -65.53
C ILE A 79 2.49 30.95 -64.31
N LEU A 80 1.27 31.47 -64.49
CA LEU A 80 0.31 31.67 -63.40
C LEU A 80 -0.21 30.33 -62.84
N GLU A 81 -0.53 29.37 -63.73
CA GLU A 81 -0.94 28.02 -63.32
C GLU A 81 0.19 27.28 -62.59
N LEU A 82 1.42 27.37 -63.08
CA LEU A 82 2.58 26.80 -62.41
C LEU A 82 2.85 27.44 -61.03
N GLN A 83 2.58 28.74 -60.88
CA GLN A 83 2.68 29.42 -59.58
C GLN A 83 1.63 28.92 -58.60
N GLU A 84 0.37 28.75 -59.02
CA GLU A 84 -0.67 28.16 -58.17
C GLU A 84 -0.34 26.73 -57.74
N GLN A 85 0.15 25.89 -58.67
CA GLN A 85 0.58 24.53 -58.34
C GLN A 85 1.75 24.52 -57.35
N LEU A 86 2.72 25.43 -57.52
CA LEU A 86 3.86 25.56 -56.62
C LEU A 86 3.42 25.97 -55.22
N ASP A 87 2.48 26.90 -55.11
CA ASP A 87 1.99 27.39 -53.83
C ASP A 87 1.11 26.36 -53.11
N ALA A 88 0.28 25.62 -53.84
CA ALA A 88 -0.46 24.48 -53.29
C ALA A 88 0.49 23.39 -52.77
N LEU A 89 1.53 23.06 -53.54
CA LEU A 89 2.52 22.05 -53.15
C LEU A 89 3.33 22.51 -51.92
N LYS A 90 3.72 23.78 -51.85
CA LYS A 90 4.38 24.35 -50.67
C LYS A 90 3.48 24.24 -49.44
N GLY A 91 2.21 24.65 -49.55
CA GLY A 91 1.24 24.55 -48.46
C GLY A 91 1.14 23.12 -47.93
N SER A 92 0.86 22.15 -48.82
CA SER A 92 0.78 20.73 -48.46
C SER A 92 2.06 20.20 -47.81
N PHE A 93 3.22 20.54 -48.37
CA PHE A 93 4.50 20.07 -47.82
C PHE A 93 4.75 20.63 -46.42
N PHE A 94 4.46 21.91 -46.17
CA PHE A 94 4.66 22.50 -44.85
C PHE A 94 3.63 22.02 -43.82
N ASP A 95 2.40 21.70 -44.24
CA ASP A 95 1.40 21.07 -43.37
C ASP A 95 1.81 19.65 -42.95
N ASP A 96 2.30 18.83 -43.89
CA ASP A 96 2.81 17.48 -43.60
C ASP A 96 4.01 17.53 -42.67
N VAL A 97 4.95 18.47 -42.89
CA VAL A 97 6.10 18.68 -42.00
C VAL A 97 5.65 19.14 -40.61
N GLY A 98 4.62 19.99 -40.52
CA GLY A 98 4.00 20.39 -39.26
C GLY A 98 3.42 19.19 -38.51
N SER A 99 2.60 18.39 -39.19
CA SER A 99 2.00 17.17 -38.62
C SER A 99 3.07 16.17 -38.15
N LEU A 100 4.14 15.98 -38.92
CA LEU A 100 5.24 15.08 -38.53
C LEU A 100 5.99 15.59 -37.30
N LYS A 101 6.16 16.91 -37.18
CA LYS A 101 6.79 17.53 -36.01
C LYS A 101 5.95 17.32 -34.75
N ASP A 102 4.64 17.48 -34.84
CA ASP A 102 3.72 17.27 -33.72
C ASP A 102 3.71 15.79 -33.30
N GLN A 103 3.62 14.86 -34.26
CA GLN A 103 3.73 13.42 -33.98
C GLN A 103 5.07 13.03 -33.34
N LEU A 104 6.17 13.70 -33.72
CA LEU A 104 7.47 13.47 -33.11
C LEU A 104 7.48 13.93 -31.64
N SER A 105 6.91 15.11 -31.37
CA SER A 105 6.75 15.63 -30.00
C SER A 105 5.93 14.68 -29.12
N ASP A 106 4.78 14.22 -29.61
CA ASP A 106 3.92 13.27 -28.89
C ASP A 106 4.66 11.96 -28.59
N LYS A 107 5.43 11.45 -29.56
CA LYS A 107 6.26 10.25 -29.35
C LYS A 107 7.35 10.46 -28.31
N GLU A 108 7.98 11.62 -28.27
CA GLU A 108 8.97 11.94 -27.22
C GLU A 108 8.34 11.98 -25.84
N GLU A 109 7.13 12.51 -25.69
CA GLU A 109 6.38 12.48 -24.43
C GLU A 109 6.01 11.05 -24.01
N LEU A 110 5.56 10.21 -24.95
CA LEU A 110 5.26 8.80 -24.69
C LEU A 110 6.50 8.01 -24.24
N ILE A 111 7.68 8.31 -24.80
CA ILE A 111 8.94 7.69 -24.38
C ILE A 111 9.27 8.07 -22.93
N LYS A 112 9.14 9.36 -22.58
CA LYS A 112 9.36 9.82 -21.19
C LYS A 112 8.41 9.14 -20.21
N ALA A 113 7.12 9.06 -20.55
CA ALA A 113 6.13 8.39 -19.72
C ALA A 113 6.45 6.89 -19.54
N LYS A 114 6.92 6.23 -20.60
CA LYS A 114 7.35 4.83 -20.54
C LYS A 114 8.54 4.65 -19.58
N ASP A 115 9.53 5.52 -19.63
CA ASP A 115 10.70 5.48 -18.76
C ASP A 115 10.32 5.72 -17.29
N GLU A 116 9.38 6.64 -17.03
CA GLU A 116 8.83 6.87 -15.69
C GLU A 116 8.08 5.64 -15.15
N ILE A 117 7.26 4.97 -15.97
CA ILE A 117 6.57 3.73 -15.59
C ILE A 117 7.58 2.64 -15.24
N TYR A 118 8.68 2.52 -15.99
CA TYR A 118 9.71 1.53 -15.71
C TYR A 118 10.37 1.76 -14.34
N GLU A 119 10.72 3.00 -14.01
CA GLU A 119 11.28 3.35 -12.69
C GLU A 119 10.27 3.15 -11.56
N LEU A 120 8.98 3.44 -11.78
CA LEU A 120 7.93 3.16 -10.80
C LEU A 120 7.74 1.66 -10.56
N ASN A 121 7.75 0.83 -11.60
CA ASN A 121 7.66 -0.62 -11.48
C ASN A 121 8.84 -1.19 -10.69
N LYS A 122 10.05 -0.66 -10.91
CA LYS A 122 11.24 -1.06 -10.13
C LYS A 122 11.08 -0.75 -8.65
N LYS A 123 10.54 0.43 -8.30
CA LYS A 123 10.23 0.79 -6.91
C LYS A 123 9.13 -0.11 -6.33
N LEU A 124 8.10 -0.44 -7.11
CA LEU A 124 7.02 -1.32 -6.67
C LEU A 124 7.54 -2.70 -6.28
N VAL A 125 8.42 -3.30 -7.08
CA VAL A 125 9.04 -4.60 -6.77
C VAL A 125 9.82 -4.53 -5.45
N SER A 126 10.60 -3.45 -5.23
CA SER A 126 11.33 -3.25 -3.97
C SER A 126 10.39 -3.17 -2.77
N VAL A 127 9.27 -2.44 -2.90
CA VAL A 127 8.27 -2.32 -1.82
C VAL A 127 7.61 -3.68 -1.54
N ASP A 128 7.36 -4.48 -2.57
CA ASP A 128 6.79 -5.81 -2.39
C ASP A 128 7.75 -6.80 -1.71
N GLU A 129 9.05 -6.73 -2.00
CA GLU A 129 10.07 -7.48 -1.27
C GLU A 129 10.11 -7.09 0.22
N GLU A 130 10.07 -5.78 0.52
CA GLU A 130 10.00 -5.27 1.89
C GLU A 130 8.71 -5.74 2.59
N ARG A 131 7.56 -5.68 1.90
CA ARG A 131 6.27 -6.16 2.40
C ARG A 131 6.36 -7.63 2.79
N VAL A 132 6.91 -8.49 1.92
CA VAL A 132 7.09 -9.92 2.17
C VAL A 132 8.04 -10.16 3.36
N ALA A 133 9.12 -9.39 3.48
CA ALA A 133 10.03 -9.49 4.62
C ALA A 133 9.34 -9.15 5.95
N ILE A 134 8.56 -8.06 5.98
CA ILE A 134 7.76 -7.65 7.16
C ILE A 134 6.77 -8.75 7.54
N PHE A 135 6.06 -9.35 6.58
CA PHE A 135 5.11 -10.43 6.87
C PHE A 135 5.79 -11.67 7.46
N LYS A 136 6.98 -12.04 6.98
CA LYS A 136 7.76 -13.16 7.55
C LYS A 136 8.20 -12.86 8.99
N GLU A 137 8.66 -11.64 9.27
CA GLU A 137 9.03 -11.23 10.62
C GLU A 137 7.81 -11.24 11.57
N LEU A 138 6.65 -10.77 11.08
CA LEU A 138 5.41 -10.74 11.84
C LEU A 138 4.90 -12.16 12.15
N ASP A 139 4.95 -13.08 11.19
CA ASP A 139 4.64 -14.50 11.41
C ASP A 139 5.56 -15.13 12.46
N TYR A 140 6.87 -14.87 12.39
CA TYR A 140 7.83 -15.32 13.40
C TYR A 140 7.52 -14.78 14.80
N LYS A 141 7.26 -13.47 14.93
CA LYS A 141 6.90 -12.86 16.22
C LYS A 141 5.61 -13.44 16.79
N ASN A 142 4.61 -13.71 15.95
CA ASN A 142 3.37 -14.34 16.39
C ASN A 142 3.58 -15.77 16.89
N LYS A 143 4.41 -16.57 16.20
CA LYS A 143 4.80 -17.91 16.67
C LYS A 143 5.52 -17.85 18.02
N MET A 144 6.40 -16.87 18.22
CA MET A 144 7.09 -16.65 19.50
C MET A 144 6.13 -16.26 20.61
N ILE A 145 5.17 -15.35 20.36
CA ILE A 145 4.13 -14.98 21.33
C ILE A 145 3.27 -16.19 21.70
N LEU A 146 2.90 -17.02 20.72
CA LEU A 146 2.14 -18.23 20.96
C LEU A 146 2.91 -19.21 21.85
N ALA A 147 4.18 -19.47 21.53
CA ALA A 147 5.04 -20.35 22.32
C ALA A 147 5.20 -19.83 23.76
N TYR A 148 5.46 -18.53 23.92
CA TYR A 148 5.57 -17.90 25.24
C TYR A 148 4.26 -18.01 26.04
N ASN A 149 3.11 -17.78 25.42
CA ASN A 149 1.82 -17.93 26.08
C ASN A 149 1.57 -19.39 26.51
N VAL A 150 1.95 -20.38 25.71
CA VAL A 150 1.84 -21.80 26.08
C VAL A 150 2.73 -22.12 27.28
N GLU A 151 3.98 -21.66 27.29
CA GLU A 151 4.91 -21.87 28.41
C GLU A 151 4.43 -21.16 29.70
N LEU A 152 3.96 -19.93 29.57
CA LEU A 152 3.41 -19.15 30.68
C LEU A 152 2.17 -19.83 31.27
N ASN A 153 1.24 -20.29 30.43
CA ASN A 153 0.07 -21.05 30.88
C ASN A 153 0.46 -22.35 31.59
N LYS A 154 1.49 -23.07 31.10
CA LYS A 154 2.02 -24.27 31.75
C LYS A 154 2.62 -23.94 33.13
N SER A 155 3.36 -22.83 33.22
CA SER A 155 3.95 -22.36 34.47
C SER A 155 2.86 -21.98 35.50
N ILE A 156 1.83 -21.25 35.08
CA ILE A 156 0.69 -20.90 35.92
C ILE A 156 -0.05 -22.15 36.40
N LEU A 157 -0.34 -23.10 35.51
CA LEU A 157 -0.97 -24.37 35.86
C LEU A 157 -0.16 -25.12 36.93
N ASN A 158 1.16 -25.21 36.77
CA ASN A 158 2.02 -25.84 37.77
C ASN A 158 1.98 -25.10 39.11
N ALA A 159 1.99 -23.76 39.10
CA ALA A 159 1.91 -22.97 40.33
C ALA A 159 0.56 -23.16 41.05
N ILE A 160 -0.54 -23.19 40.30
CA ILE A 160 -1.89 -23.48 40.82
C ILE A 160 -1.94 -24.88 41.45
N ASN A 161 -1.37 -25.89 40.77
CA ASN A 161 -1.32 -27.26 41.30
C ASN A 161 -0.61 -27.30 42.66
N VAL A 162 0.56 -26.65 42.78
CA VAL A 162 1.30 -26.60 44.06
C VAL A 162 0.47 -25.95 45.16
N VAL A 163 -0.22 -24.84 44.86
CA VAL A 163 -1.08 -24.16 45.85
C VAL A 163 -2.30 -25.02 46.24
N ILE A 164 -2.91 -25.73 45.28
CA ILE A 164 -4.02 -26.64 45.54
C ILE A 164 -3.57 -27.81 46.39
N ASP A 165 -2.42 -28.41 46.08
CA ASP A 165 -1.84 -29.51 46.85
C ASP A 165 -1.52 -29.06 48.28
N GLU A 166 -0.90 -27.89 48.48
CA GLU A 166 -0.63 -27.34 49.81
C GLU A 166 -1.91 -27.03 50.58
N ALA A 167 -2.93 -26.47 49.92
CA ALA A 167 -4.23 -26.20 50.54
C ALA A 167 -4.93 -27.51 50.94
N ARG A 168 -4.87 -28.54 50.08
CA ARG A 168 -5.42 -29.87 50.34
C ARG A 168 -4.73 -30.51 51.53
N ASP A 169 -3.41 -30.50 51.57
CA ASP A 169 -2.62 -31.04 52.69
C ASP A 169 -2.92 -30.31 54.00
N ASN A 170 -3.05 -28.98 53.96
CA ASN A 170 -3.40 -28.17 55.12
C ASN A 170 -4.80 -28.51 55.66
N ILE A 171 -5.80 -28.57 54.77
CA ILE A 171 -7.18 -28.93 55.13
C ILE A 171 -7.22 -30.34 55.73
N ASN A 172 -6.59 -31.31 55.09
CA ASN A 172 -6.56 -32.69 55.56
C ASN A 172 -5.89 -32.82 56.93
N ARG A 173 -4.75 -32.14 57.13
CA ARG A 173 -4.07 -32.10 58.42
C ARG A 173 -4.95 -31.47 59.50
N ARG A 174 -5.59 -30.34 59.21
CA ARG A 174 -6.49 -29.66 60.15
C ARG A 174 -7.71 -30.52 60.50
N ASN A 175 -8.27 -31.23 59.52
CA ASN A 175 -9.36 -32.17 59.75
C ASN A 175 -8.92 -33.31 60.68
N ALA A 176 -7.72 -33.87 60.50
CA ALA A 176 -7.18 -34.89 61.39
C ALA A 176 -6.96 -34.38 62.83
N GLU A 177 -6.41 -33.17 62.99
CA GLU A 177 -6.25 -32.53 64.30
C GLU A 177 -7.61 -32.27 64.99
N LEU A 178 -8.63 -31.88 64.21
CA LEU A 178 -9.99 -31.68 64.71
C LEU A 178 -10.63 -32.99 65.16
N VAL A 179 -10.48 -34.08 64.39
CA VAL A 179 -10.96 -35.42 64.76
C VAL A 179 -10.36 -35.84 66.10
N ASP A 180 -9.04 -35.80 66.25
CA ASP A 180 -8.35 -36.20 67.49
C ASP A 180 -8.77 -35.32 68.69
N SER A 181 -8.92 -34.01 68.49
CA SER A 181 -9.42 -33.10 69.53
C SER A 181 -10.88 -33.39 69.93
N LEU A 182 -11.73 -33.73 68.96
CA LEU A 182 -13.12 -34.10 69.21
C LEU A 182 -13.21 -35.43 69.95
N GLU A 183 -12.47 -36.46 69.53
CA GLU A 183 -12.41 -37.76 70.19
C GLU A 183 -11.97 -37.64 71.66
N LYS A 184 -10.93 -36.84 71.93
CA LYS A 184 -10.47 -36.57 73.30
C LYS A 184 -11.54 -35.87 74.15
N SER A 185 -12.23 -34.89 73.56
CA SER A 185 -13.28 -34.13 74.24
C SER A 185 -14.50 -35.00 74.53
N ILE A 186 -14.92 -35.84 73.58
CA ILE A 186 -16.00 -36.81 73.72
C ILE A 186 -15.65 -37.85 74.78
N SER A 187 -14.42 -38.39 74.75
CA SER A 187 -13.94 -39.35 75.74
C SER A 187 -13.92 -38.78 77.15
N LYS A 188 -13.46 -37.53 77.30
CA LYS A 188 -13.47 -36.83 78.59
C LYS A 188 -14.90 -36.59 79.08
N ALA A 189 -15.79 -36.10 78.21
CA ALA A 189 -17.19 -35.89 78.56
C ALA A 189 -17.88 -37.20 78.97
N LYS A 190 -17.62 -38.29 78.25
CA LYS A 190 -18.11 -39.64 78.58
C LYS A 190 -17.62 -40.08 79.97
N HIS A 191 -16.34 -39.89 80.28
CA HIS A 191 -15.79 -40.21 81.60
C HIS A 191 -16.44 -39.37 82.70
N ASP A 192 -16.52 -38.05 82.53
CA ASP A 192 -17.09 -37.13 83.52
C ASP A 192 -18.57 -37.44 83.80
N VAL A 193 -19.35 -37.78 82.76
CA VAL A 193 -20.76 -38.18 82.91
C VAL A 193 -20.88 -39.50 83.66
N ASN A 194 -20.05 -40.50 83.33
CA ASN A 194 -20.07 -41.80 84.01
C ASN A 194 -19.70 -41.67 85.49
N GLU A 195 -18.68 -40.90 85.85
CA GLU A 195 -18.30 -40.66 87.25
C GLU A 195 -19.40 -39.90 88.01
N LYS A 196 -20.03 -38.90 87.38
CA LYS A 196 -21.18 -38.19 87.98
C LYS A 196 -22.37 -39.12 88.18
N ASN A 197 -22.72 -39.95 87.21
CA ASN A 197 -23.83 -40.90 87.33
C ASN A 197 -23.56 -41.92 88.44
N LYS A 198 -22.32 -42.39 88.56
CA LYS A 198 -21.88 -43.28 89.63
C LYS A 198 -21.96 -42.61 91.01
N ALA A 199 -21.51 -41.35 91.13
CA ALA A 199 -21.62 -40.57 92.36
C ALA A 199 -23.10 -40.37 92.77
N ILE A 200 -23.95 -39.98 91.82
CA ILE A 200 -25.40 -39.83 92.04
C ILE A 200 -26.02 -41.17 92.48
N ALA A 201 -25.66 -42.28 91.83
CA ALA A 201 -26.15 -43.60 92.23
C ALA A 201 -25.75 -43.96 93.67
N TYR A 202 -24.50 -43.67 94.06
CA TYR A 202 -24.05 -43.87 95.44
C TYR A 202 -24.78 -42.96 96.43
N ASP A 203 -24.95 -41.68 96.13
CA ASP A 203 -25.65 -40.74 96.99
C ASP A 203 -27.12 -41.13 97.19
N ILE A 204 -27.80 -41.56 96.11
CA ILE A 204 -29.18 -42.09 96.18
C ILE A 204 -29.22 -43.33 97.07
N ASN A 205 -28.33 -44.30 96.86
CA ASN A 205 -28.29 -45.53 97.64
C ASN A 205 -27.99 -45.24 99.11
N SER A 206 -27.01 -44.38 99.41
CA SER A 206 -26.68 -43.95 100.78
C SER A 206 -27.85 -43.25 101.45
N THR A 207 -28.51 -42.33 100.75
CA THR A 207 -29.69 -41.62 101.28
C THR A 207 -30.83 -42.59 101.56
N ILE A 208 -31.05 -43.58 100.70
CA ILE A 208 -32.07 -44.63 100.91
C ILE A 208 -31.72 -45.51 102.09
N ASP A 209 -30.44 -45.85 102.28
CA ASP A 209 -29.97 -46.63 103.42
C ASP A 209 -30.19 -45.87 104.73
N ASP A 210 -29.82 -44.58 104.77
CA ASP A 210 -30.09 -43.69 105.92
C ASP A 210 -31.60 -43.58 106.19
N MET A 211 -32.42 -43.41 105.15
CA MET A 211 -33.88 -43.40 105.27
C MET A 211 -34.42 -44.73 105.76
N ASN A 212 -33.90 -45.86 105.28
CA ASN A 212 -34.28 -47.19 105.74
C ASN A 212 -33.89 -47.40 107.19
N GLU A 213 -32.74 -46.89 107.64
CA GLU A 213 -32.33 -46.94 109.04
C GLU A 213 -33.25 -46.10 109.92
N GLN A 214 -33.58 -44.87 109.50
CA GLN A 214 -34.56 -44.03 110.21
C GLN A 214 -35.95 -44.66 110.25
N ILE A 215 -36.41 -45.26 109.14
CA ILE A 215 -37.65 -46.02 109.08
C ILE A 215 -37.56 -47.20 110.02
N ARG A 216 -36.45 -47.96 110.07
CA ARG A 216 -36.27 -49.07 111.00
C ARG A 216 -36.37 -48.58 112.44
N ASN A 217 -35.62 -47.56 112.83
CA ASN A 217 -35.60 -46.99 114.18
C ASN A 217 -36.97 -46.45 114.60
N THR A 218 -37.65 -45.72 113.72
CA THR A 218 -39.04 -45.26 113.93
C THR A 218 -40.03 -46.42 113.91
N SER A 219 -39.78 -47.44 113.08
CA SER A 219 -40.62 -48.62 112.98
C SER A 219 -40.44 -49.53 114.18
N THR A 220 -39.32 -49.55 114.91
CA THR A 220 -39.23 -50.28 116.18
C THR A 220 -40.31 -49.79 117.15
N ILE A 221 -40.57 -48.47 117.15
CA ILE A 221 -41.68 -47.84 117.88
C ILE A 221 -43.04 -48.21 117.26
N LYS A 222 -43.16 -48.32 115.93
CA LYS A 222 -44.39 -48.79 115.25
C LYS A 222 -44.59 -50.32 115.21
N MET A 223 -43.57 -51.11 115.51
CA MET A 223 -43.59 -52.59 115.53
C MET A 223 -44.24 -53.06 116.82
N ILE A 224 -44.15 -52.24 117.88
CA ILE A 224 -45.03 -52.28 119.06
C ILE A 224 -46.50 -52.04 118.66
N LEU A 225 -46.78 -51.34 117.54
CA LEU A 225 -48.11 -50.93 117.06
C LEU A 225 -48.57 -51.62 115.74
N ASN A 226 -47.97 -52.76 115.37
CA ASN A 226 -48.42 -53.70 114.32
C ASN A 226 -48.61 -53.12 112.89
N LYS A 227 -47.53 -52.77 112.16
CA LYS A 227 -47.53 -52.66 110.69
C LYS A 227 -46.24 -53.21 110.05
N HIS A 228 -46.38 -53.70 108.81
CA HIS A 228 -45.40 -54.50 108.05
C HIS A 228 -44.01 -53.84 107.89
N LYS A 229 -42.97 -54.66 107.68
CA LYS A 229 -41.60 -54.19 107.37
C LYS A 229 -41.61 -53.36 106.07
N ILE A 230 -41.19 -52.11 106.16
CA ILE A 230 -41.00 -51.21 105.01
C ILE A 230 -39.51 -51.16 104.70
N ASN A 231 -39.13 -51.49 103.46
CA ASN A 231 -37.76 -51.31 102.96
C ASN A 231 -37.85 -50.61 101.60
N LEU A 232 -37.33 -49.39 101.53
CA LEU A 232 -37.29 -48.60 100.31
C LEU A 232 -36.11 -49.07 99.46
N ARG A 233 -36.32 -49.17 98.14
CA ARG A 233 -35.27 -49.38 97.15
C ARG A 233 -35.60 -48.55 95.92
N VAL A 234 -34.62 -47.83 95.40
CA VAL A 234 -34.70 -47.14 94.10
C VAL A 234 -33.80 -47.88 93.13
N PRO A 235 -34.25 -48.18 91.91
CA PRO A 235 -33.42 -48.79 90.89
C PRO A 235 -32.41 -47.75 90.38
N THR A 236 -31.15 -47.87 90.81
CA THR A 236 -30.03 -47.05 90.35
C THR A 236 -29.17 -47.74 89.28
N ASP A 237 -29.55 -48.97 88.88
CA ASP A 237 -28.80 -49.80 87.94
C ASP A 237 -28.62 -49.14 86.56
N ASP A 238 -29.58 -48.33 86.11
CA ASP A 238 -29.49 -47.59 84.84
C ASP A 238 -28.45 -46.47 84.87
N LEU A 239 -28.18 -45.87 86.05
CA LEU A 239 -27.13 -44.87 86.22
C LEU A 239 -25.73 -45.49 86.22
N LEU A 240 -25.63 -46.80 86.47
CA LEU A 240 -24.37 -47.55 86.46
C LEU A 240 -24.03 -48.11 85.07
N LYS A 241 -24.93 -48.01 84.10
CA LYS A 241 -24.65 -48.38 82.71
C LYS A 241 -23.68 -47.37 82.09
N PRO A 242 -22.67 -47.83 81.32
CA PRO A 242 -21.78 -46.92 80.60
C PRO A 242 -22.61 -46.02 79.67
N PHE A 243 -22.44 -44.71 79.84
CA PHE A 243 -22.97 -43.72 78.90
C PHE A 243 -22.18 -43.78 77.60
N ASP A 244 -22.87 -43.79 76.47
CA ASP A 244 -22.30 -43.73 75.14
C ASP A 244 -23.01 -42.66 74.31
N PHE A 245 -22.23 -41.88 73.56
CA PHE A 245 -22.77 -40.93 72.59
C PHE A 245 -23.14 -41.69 71.31
N ASP A 246 -24.35 -41.47 70.80
CA ASP A 246 -24.80 -41.98 69.50
C ASP A 246 -24.29 -41.09 68.36
N PHE A 247 -22.96 -40.95 68.27
CA PHE A 247 -22.31 -40.09 67.29
C PHE A 247 -20.98 -40.70 66.85
N ASP A 248 -20.86 -40.99 65.56
CA ASP A 248 -19.63 -41.48 64.95
C ASP A 248 -18.82 -40.30 64.39
N VAL A 249 -17.70 -40.00 65.05
CA VAL A 249 -16.81 -38.89 64.70
C VAL A 249 -16.18 -39.12 63.33
N ASP A 250 -15.94 -40.38 62.96
CA ASP A 250 -15.34 -40.74 61.67
C ASP A 250 -16.31 -40.46 60.52
N GLN A 251 -17.60 -40.70 60.69
CA GLN A 251 -18.61 -40.39 59.66
C GLN A 251 -18.78 -38.89 59.40
N LEU A 252 -18.52 -38.03 60.39
CA LEU A 252 -18.70 -36.58 60.23
C LEU A 252 -17.71 -35.97 59.23
N LEU A 253 -16.47 -36.50 59.18
CA LEU A 253 -15.36 -35.86 58.47
C LEU A 253 -14.72 -36.75 57.37
N SER A 254 -14.95 -38.07 57.38
CA SER A 254 -14.44 -38.98 56.33
C SER A 254 -15.03 -38.73 54.93
N GLY A 255 -16.20 -38.07 54.85
CA GLY A 255 -16.82 -37.67 53.58
C GLY A 255 -16.32 -36.35 52.98
N GLN A 256 -15.39 -35.64 53.63
CA GLN A 256 -14.91 -34.31 53.23
C GLN A 256 -13.47 -34.28 52.71
N ALA A 257 -12.93 -35.40 52.23
CA ALA A 257 -11.68 -35.37 51.48
C ALA A 257 -11.87 -34.54 50.20
N LEU A 258 -11.24 -33.37 50.15
CA LEU A 258 -11.47 -32.39 49.09
C LEU A 258 -10.64 -32.76 47.84
N GLU A 259 -11.29 -33.36 46.83
CA GLU A 259 -10.71 -33.58 45.51
C GLU A 259 -10.85 -32.31 44.65
N LEU A 260 -9.97 -31.31 44.86
CA LEU A 260 -9.86 -30.16 43.96
C LEU A 260 -9.03 -30.53 42.72
N ASP A 261 -9.65 -30.64 41.54
CA ASP A 261 -8.94 -30.84 40.27
C ASP A 261 -8.66 -29.50 39.56
N ALA A 262 -7.39 -29.15 39.44
CA ALA A 262 -6.94 -27.93 38.78
C ALA A 262 -7.26 -27.91 37.26
N ALA A 263 -7.41 -29.08 36.63
CA ALA A 263 -7.66 -29.19 35.20
C ALA A 263 -9.06 -28.66 34.81
N GLU A 264 -10.04 -28.81 35.70
CA GLU A 264 -11.41 -28.35 35.47
C GLU A 264 -11.52 -26.82 35.59
N ILE A 265 -10.83 -26.22 36.57
CA ILE A 265 -10.79 -24.76 36.78
C ILE A 265 -10.17 -24.03 35.57
N LEU A 266 -9.18 -24.62 34.90
CA LEU A 266 -8.44 -23.94 33.83
C LEU A 266 -9.07 -24.08 32.44
N LYS A 267 -9.92 -25.08 32.21
CA LYS A 267 -10.61 -25.27 30.92
C LYS A 267 -11.54 -24.09 30.58
N GLU A 268 -12.05 -23.41 31.61
CA GLU A 268 -12.94 -22.27 31.51
C GLU A 268 -12.19 -20.94 31.25
N VAL A 269 -10.89 -20.89 31.55
CA VAL A 269 -10.07 -19.66 31.53
C VAL A 269 -9.13 -19.58 30.30
N MET A 270 -8.94 -20.67 29.56
CA MET A 270 -8.02 -20.66 28.42
C MET A 270 -8.57 -19.89 27.19
N PRO A 271 -7.85 -18.88 26.68
CA PRO A 271 -8.23 -18.16 25.47
C PRO A 271 -8.07 -19.05 24.22
N LYS A 272 -8.99 -18.93 23.27
CA LYS A 272 -8.94 -19.63 21.98
C LYS A 272 -7.79 -19.10 21.12
N LEU A 273 -7.15 -19.99 20.35
CA LEU A 273 -6.04 -19.65 19.45
C LEU A 273 -6.46 -18.64 18.38
N PRO A 274 -5.70 -17.55 18.15
CA PRO A 274 -5.90 -16.66 17.00
C PRO A 274 -5.60 -17.39 15.68
N GLU A 275 -6.27 -16.98 14.60
CA GLU A 275 -5.99 -17.51 13.26
C GLU A 275 -4.60 -17.10 12.75
N PRO A 276 -3.90 -17.96 11.98
CA PRO A 276 -2.59 -17.65 11.43
C PRO A 276 -2.65 -16.59 10.34
N PHE A 277 -1.69 -15.65 10.35
CA PHE A 277 -1.60 -14.55 9.38
C PHE A 277 -1.22 -15.00 7.96
N SER A 278 -0.84 -16.28 7.79
CA SER A 278 -0.57 -16.91 6.50
C SER A 278 -1.72 -16.77 5.50
N LYS A 279 -2.96 -16.62 6.00
CA LYS A 279 -4.16 -16.37 5.17
C LYS A 279 -4.16 -15.00 4.47
N TYR A 280 -3.36 -14.04 4.94
CA TYR A 280 -3.30 -12.68 4.38
C TYR A 280 -2.11 -12.49 3.44
N ILE A 281 -1.30 -13.54 3.24
CA ILE A 281 -0.26 -13.54 2.23
C ILE A 281 -0.92 -14.06 0.95
N ASP A 282 -1.54 -13.16 0.18
CA ASP A 282 -1.75 -13.42 -1.25
C ASP A 282 -0.36 -13.51 -1.87
N THR A 283 0.10 -14.73 -2.13
CA THR A 283 1.16 -14.95 -3.10
C THR A 283 0.57 -14.56 -4.43
N LEU A 284 1.02 -13.43 -4.98
CA LEU A 284 0.94 -13.15 -6.41
C LEU A 284 1.79 -14.23 -7.13
N GLU A 285 1.28 -15.46 -7.19
CA GLU A 285 1.64 -16.41 -8.24
C GLU A 285 0.94 -15.93 -9.51
N GLU A 286 1.46 -14.86 -10.08
CA GLU A 286 1.37 -14.62 -11.51
C GLU A 286 2.71 -14.01 -11.88
N SER A 287 3.62 -14.89 -12.32
CA SER A 287 4.74 -14.48 -13.15
C SER A 287 4.20 -13.50 -14.20
N PRO A 288 4.67 -12.25 -14.27
CA PRO A 288 4.34 -11.42 -15.42
C PRO A 288 4.90 -12.17 -16.61
N GLU A 289 4.00 -12.71 -17.45
CA GLU A 289 4.35 -13.28 -18.74
C GLU A 289 5.27 -12.27 -19.41
N THR A 290 6.53 -12.64 -19.57
CA THR A 290 7.47 -11.91 -20.39
C THR A 290 6.87 -11.85 -21.78
N ILE A 291 6.34 -10.68 -22.17
CA ILE A 291 5.94 -10.44 -23.55
C ILE A 291 7.24 -10.43 -24.36
N GLU A 292 7.61 -11.61 -24.89
CA GLU A 292 8.64 -11.73 -25.91
C GLU A 292 8.13 -11.03 -27.17
N ILE A 293 8.60 -9.79 -27.38
CA ILE A 293 8.42 -9.11 -28.66
C ILE A 293 9.31 -9.84 -29.68
N LYS A 294 8.72 -10.79 -30.42
CA LYS A 294 9.33 -11.35 -31.61
C LYS A 294 9.55 -10.22 -32.62
N SER A 295 10.80 -9.81 -32.76
CA SER A 295 11.25 -9.03 -33.90
C SER A 295 11.15 -9.88 -35.16
N THR A 296 10.07 -9.71 -35.92
CA THR A 296 10.02 -10.17 -37.32
C THR A 296 11.00 -9.35 -38.14
N LYS A 297 12.24 -9.83 -38.19
CA LYS A 297 13.07 -9.76 -39.40
C LYS A 297 12.79 -11.02 -40.21
N GLU A 298 12.87 -10.86 -41.53
CA GLU A 298 12.65 -11.87 -42.58
C GLU A 298 11.22 -11.86 -43.15
N ASP A 299 11.05 -11.06 -44.21
CA ASP A 299 10.60 -11.56 -45.52
C ASP A 299 11.00 -10.55 -46.60
N GLU A 300 12.31 -10.45 -46.84
CA GLU A 300 12.86 -10.13 -48.16
C GLU A 300 13.54 -11.41 -48.65
N LYS A 301 12.84 -12.14 -49.53
CA LYS A 301 13.37 -12.94 -50.66
C LYS A 301 12.35 -14.00 -51.08
N ASP A 302 11.66 -13.73 -52.18
CA ASP A 302 11.80 -14.51 -53.43
C ASP A 302 10.57 -14.30 -54.30
N GLY A 303 10.81 -13.84 -55.53
CA GLY A 303 9.79 -13.58 -56.53
C GLY A 303 10.45 -13.07 -57.81
N GLU A 304 11.19 -13.99 -58.47
CA GLU A 304 11.39 -13.96 -59.92
C GLU A 304 10.04 -13.91 -60.67
#